data_AF-A0A395J505-F1
#
_entry.id   AF-A0A395J505-F1
#
_cell.length_a   1.000
_cell.length_b   1.000
_cell.length_c   1.000
_cell.angle_alpha   90.00
_cell.angle_beta   90.00
_cell.angle_gamma   90.00
#
_symmetry.space_group_name_H-M   'P 1'
#
loop_
_entity.id
_entity.type
_entity.pdbx_description
1 polymer ?
#
loop_
_entity_poly.entity_id
_entity_poly.type
_entity_poly.pdbx_seq_one_letter_code
_entity_poly.pdbx_strand_id
1 'polypeptide(L)'
;MIYKKYLGASIASFLSSPVVAQWNTTNPTSKNSSRFDPLQYVNQLIGTDNGGNVFAGATLPYGMAKAVADVDGQNTAGFSTDGSNVTGFSHMHDSGTGGNPSMGNFPLFPQYCPDDVIDNCRFLITDRATPYVLDSVVTTPGYFGLSLVNGINAEMSVSEHAALYQFKFPAQTSSTGTALSPLILLDLTDLNASRQNATISIADDGRIKANGTFIPSFGSGSFMSYVCVDFSGASILDTGIWVNNRAGTEPKELFVTRGINLFYIQAGGFVRFDTPTNGIVSARVGVSLVSSDKACQNAENEIPDWDFAGLKKIAEGVWREKLSIVTVETGNSSDTSLLTNFYSAIYRTMISPQNYTGENPLWESTEPYFDSFYCIWDAFRSQLPFLTIIDPFSLSEMIRSLLDTYKHIGWLPDCRMSLYWQLAYEAVVNDAENEPLDWSNEGRGGLMSWKALDYIPYLDYDYLGFGTNSRSISRTLEYSYNDFFTLPAPPLSAARAHFYIPSHFNASTTGLPGNDDTGAMASFAAFSMMGLFPNPGQNESGVGWRIGEYLCAKCVVDGVRWNKSWIGHEFFTEGKTLELVLGDTESDWGHKKRIYRLV
;
A
#
# COMPACT_ATOMS: atom_id res chain seq x y z
N MET A 1 -17.00 -34.53 33.59
CA MET A 1 -18.45 -34.76 33.34
C MET A 1 -18.99 -33.48 32.72
N ILE A 2 -19.82 -33.54 31.67
CA ILE A 2 -20.38 -32.38 30.93
C ILE A 2 -19.33 -31.42 30.33
N TYR A 3 -19.09 -31.52 29.03
CA TYR A 3 -19.11 -30.39 28.08
C TYR A 3 -19.31 -30.95 26.67
N LYS A 4 -20.57 -31.26 26.36
CA LYS A 4 -21.11 -31.55 25.03
C LYS A 4 -22.33 -30.63 24.87
N LYS A 5 -22.58 -30.13 23.65
CA LYS A 5 -23.08 -28.77 23.35
C LYS A 5 -21.94 -27.74 23.52
N TYR A 6 -21.63 -26.88 22.56
CA TYR A 6 -22.35 -26.57 21.30
C TYR A 6 -21.56 -26.99 20.06
N LEU A 7 -22.06 -27.99 19.33
CA LEU A 7 -21.83 -28.21 17.90
C LEU A 7 -23.20 -28.62 17.33
N GLY A 8 -23.76 -27.81 16.43
CA GLY A 8 -25.09 -28.04 15.85
C GLY A 8 -25.76 -26.74 15.44
N ALA A 9 -26.13 -26.65 14.15
CA ALA A 9 -26.38 -25.41 13.39
C ALA A 9 -25.09 -24.55 13.23
N SER A 10 -24.62 -24.16 12.03
CA SER A 10 -25.19 -24.34 10.68
C SER A 10 -24.09 -24.65 9.66
N ILE A 11 -23.88 -25.95 9.35
CA ILE A 11 -22.93 -26.43 8.32
C ILE A 11 -23.70 -27.31 7.32
N ALA A 12 -24.81 -26.80 6.78
CA ALA A 12 -25.78 -27.62 6.06
C ALA A 12 -26.56 -26.84 4.96
N SER A 13 -25.86 -26.13 4.07
CA SER A 13 -26.48 -25.48 2.90
C SER A 13 -25.57 -25.20 1.69
N PHE A 14 -24.29 -25.60 1.68
CA PHE A 14 -23.33 -25.26 0.61
C PHE A 14 -22.56 -26.48 0.07
N LEU A 15 -23.30 -27.46 -0.47
CA LEU A 15 -22.74 -28.66 -1.13
C LEU A 15 -23.48 -28.97 -2.45
N SER A 16 -23.31 -28.12 -3.47
CA SER A 16 -23.67 -28.46 -4.86
C SER A 16 -23.17 -27.45 -5.92
N SER A 17 -21.86 -27.41 -6.18
CA SER A 17 -21.29 -27.20 -7.54
C SER A 17 -19.76 -27.34 -7.48
N PRO A 18 -19.10 -27.84 -8.55
CA PRO A 18 -17.65 -27.74 -8.68
C PRO A 18 -17.26 -26.29 -8.98
N VAL A 19 -16.30 -25.73 -8.25
CA VAL A 19 -15.63 -24.49 -8.64
C VAL A 19 -14.61 -24.84 -9.72
N VAL A 20 -14.83 -24.37 -10.94
CA VAL A 20 -13.92 -24.56 -12.08
C VAL A 20 -13.25 -23.22 -12.40
N ALA A 21 -12.02 -23.04 -11.95
CA ALA A 21 -11.20 -21.89 -12.33
C ALA A 21 -10.69 -22.09 -13.77
N GLN A 22 -11.37 -21.51 -14.76
CA GLN A 22 -11.01 -21.59 -16.18
C GLN A 22 -10.11 -20.42 -16.63
N TRP A 23 -8.84 -20.72 -16.90
CA TRP A 23 -7.90 -19.78 -17.52
C TRP A 23 -8.12 -19.75 -19.04
N ASN A 24 -9.06 -18.93 -19.51
CA ASN A 24 -9.53 -18.96 -20.90
C ASN A 24 -8.70 -18.07 -21.85
N THR A 25 -8.01 -18.68 -22.81
CA THR A 25 -7.25 -17.98 -23.86
C THR A 25 -7.87 -18.18 -25.25
N THR A 26 -9.01 -17.55 -25.55
CA THR A 26 -9.45 -17.27 -26.94
C THR A 26 -10.58 -16.23 -27.05
N ASN A 27 -10.82 -15.75 -28.28
CA ASN A 27 -11.69 -14.59 -28.59
C ASN A 27 -13.20 -14.79 -28.34
N PRO A 28 -13.95 -13.71 -28.08
CA PRO A 28 -15.34 -13.78 -27.65
C PRO A 28 -16.34 -14.05 -28.79
N THR A 29 -17.38 -14.84 -28.48
CA THR A 29 -18.67 -14.81 -29.19
C THR A 29 -19.78 -14.46 -28.21
N SER A 30 -20.79 -13.71 -28.66
CA SER A 30 -21.65 -12.93 -27.78
C SER A 30 -22.72 -13.75 -27.04
N LYS A 31 -22.64 -13.75 -25.72
CA LYS A 31 -23.81 -13.86 -24.83
C LYS A 31 -23.84 -12.63 -23.92
N ASN A 32 -25.03 -12.04 -23.77
CA ASN A 32 -25.23 -10.78 -23.07
C ASN A 32 -25.45 -11.02 -21.57
N SER A 33 -24.43 -11.55 -20.89
CA SER A 33 -24.35 -11.46 -19.42
C SER A 33 -23.97 -10.03 -19.03
N SER A 34 -24.34 -9.61 -17.81
CA SER A 34 -23.64 -8.50 -17.16
C SER A 34 -22.17 -8.85 -17.07
N ARG A 35 -21.31 -8.13 -17.81
CA ARG A 35 -19.86 -8.39 -17.84
C ARG A 35 -19.33 -8.36 -16.41
N PHE A 36 -18.67 -9.44 -16.00
CA PHE A 36 -18.00 -9.50 -14.71
C PHE A 36 -17.01 -8.35 -14.60
N ASP A 37 -17.16 -7.52 -13.58
CA ASP A 37 -16.28 -6.39 -13.29
C ASP A 37 -15.67 -6.61 -11.91
N PRO A 38 -14.37 -6.94 -11.79
CA PRO A 38 -13.74 -7.20 -10.50
C PRO A 38 -13.71 -5.93 -9.61
N LEU A 39 -13.80 -4.74 -10.21
CA LEU A 39 -13.70 -3.46 -9.51
C LEU A 39 -14.80 -3.27 -8.46
N GLN A 40 -16.00 -3.85 -8.68
CA GLN A 40 -17.13 -3.78 -7.74
C GLN A 40 -16.89 -4.54 -6.43
N TYR A 41 -15.86 -5.39 -6.39
CA TYR A 41 -15.48 -6.19 -5.23
C TYR A 41 -14.27 -5.62 -4.49
N VAL A 42 -13.74 -4.46 -4.87
CA VAL A 42 -12.66 -3.80 -4.09
C VAL A 42 -13.27 -2.87 -3.05
N ASN A 43 -12.99 -3.15 -1.78
CA ASN A 43 -13.25 -2.28 -0.65
C ASN A 43 -11.91 -1.85 -0.04
N GLN A 44 -11.48 -0.62 -0.34
CA GLN A 44 -10.26 0.00 0.19
C GLN A 44 -10.27 0.14 1.73
N LEU A 45 -11.44 0.06 2.37
CA LEU A 45 -11.54 0.23 3.83
C LEU A 45 -11.16 -1.02 4.64
N ILE A 46 -10.97 -2.20 4.01
CA ILE A 46 -10.61 -3.45 4.71
C ILE A 46 -9.18 -3.35 5.26
N GLY A 47 -9.08 -3.08 6.57
CA GLY A 47 -7.83 -2.87 7.30
C GLY A 47 -7.61 -1.44 7.81
N THR A 48 -8.59 -0.53 7.65
CA THR A 48 -8.50 0.88 8.11
C THR A 48 -8.80 1.08 9.60
N ASP A 49 -9.01 0.01 10.35
CA ASP A 49 -9.28 -0.01 11.79
C ASP A 49 -8.61 -1.26 12.40
N ASN A 50 -8.44 -1.29 13.72
CA ASN A 50 -7.81 -2.38 14.47
C ASN A 50 -6.38 -2.73 13.98
N GLY A 51 -5.61 -1.73 13.54
CA GLY A 51 -4.18 -1.86 13.24
C GLY A 51 -3.83 -2.52 11.90
N GLY A 52 -4.76 -2.62 10.94
CA GLY A 52 -4.44 -3.09 9.58
C GLY A 52 -3.58 -2.14 8.75
N ASN A 53 -3.59 -0.84 9.09
CA ASN A 53 -2.78 0.24 8.52
C ASN A 53 -2.82 0.36 6.98
N VAL A 54 -3.90 -0.06 6.33
CA VAL A 54 -4.00 -0.04 4.86
C VAL A 54 -4.19 1.37 4.31
N PHE A 55 -3.62 1.67 3.15
CA PHE A 55 -3.90 2.90 2.43
C PHE A 55 -5.28 2.84 1.76
N ALA A 56 -6.22 3.65 2.26
CA ALA A 56 -7.60 3.70 1.80
C ALA A 56 -7.84 4.58 0.55
N GLY A 57 -6.87 5.44 0.22
CA GLY A 57 -7.07 6.58 -0.68
C GLY A 57 -7.08 6.27 -2.17
N ALA A 58 -7.03 7.33 -2.95
CA ALA A 58 -6.86 7.28 -4.39
C ALA A 58 -5.39 7.03 -4.74
N THR A 59 -5.11 5.95 -5.47
CA THR A 59 -3.80 5.67 -6.07
C THR A 59 -3.96 4.82 -7.34
N LEU A 60 -2.95 4.78 -8.20
CA LEU A 60 -2.81 3.79 -9.29
C LEU A 60 -2.08 2.53 -8.77
N PRO A 61 -2.11 1.40 -9.50
CA PRO A 61 -1.27 0.25 -9.18
C PRO A 61 0.21 0.67 -9.15
N TYR A 62 0.83 0.57 -7.98
CA TYR A 62 2.17 1.05 -7.66
C TYR A 62 2.38 2.58 -7.80
N GLY A 63 1.38 3.40 -8.12
CA GLY A 63 1.57 4.83 -8.40
C GLY A 63 2.12 5.62 -7.21
N MET A 64 2.97 6.61 -7.47
CA MET A 64 3.57 7.51 -6.47
C MET A 64 2.53 8.43 -5.82
N ALA A 65 1.57 8.91 -6.62
CA ALA A 65 0.43 9.66 -6.14
C ALA A 65 -0.52 8.75 -5.32
N LYS A 66 -0.65 9.10 -4.04
CA LYS A 66 -1.45 8.40 -3.03
C LYS A 66 -2.21 9.44 -2.21
N ALA A 67 -3.35 9.90 -2.75
CA ALA A 67 -4.16 10.96 -2.19
C ALA A 67 -5.21 10.43 -1.20
N VAL A 68 -5.19 10.91 0.05
CA VAL A 68 -6.19 10.57 1.09
C VAL A 68 -6.35 11.71 2.11
N ALA A 69 -7.30 11.57 3.05
CA ALA A 69 -7.44 12.44 4.21
C ALA A 69 -6.54 11.99 5.38
N ASP A 70 -5.76 12.91 5.95
CA ASP A 70 -4.81 12.64 7.03
C ASP A 70 -5.49 12.76 8.40
N VAL A 71 -5.37 11.78 9.29
CA VAL A 71 -6.05 11.77 10.60
C VAL A 71 -5.12 11.81 11.82
N ASP A 72 -5.69 12.05 13.02
CA ASP A 72 -4.96 12.18 14.29
C ASP A 72 -4.93 10.93 15.19
N GLY A 73 -5.54 9.80 14.77
CA GLY A 73 -5.48 8.49 15.42
C GLY A 73 -4.59 7.48 14.70
N GLN A 74 -5.16 6.39 14.16
CA GLN A 74 -4.41 5.32 13.46
C GLN A 74 -3.93 5.77 12.06
N ASN A 75 -2.99 6.72 12.03
CA ASN A 75 -2.63 7.52 10.85
C ASN A 75 -1.48 6.97 9.99
N THR A 76 -1.03 5.73 10.22
CA THR A 76 0.18 5.16 9.59
C THR A 76 0.15 5.14 8.06
N ALA A 77 -1.05 5.09 7.46
CA ALA A 77 -1.30 5.22 6.02
C ALA A 77 -2.25 6.39 5.69
N GLY A 78 -2.14 7.49 6.45
CA GLY A 78 -2.97 8.70 6.31
C GLY A 78 -4.32 8.58 7.02
N PHE A 79 -5.15 7.61 6.63
CA PHE A 79 -6.57 7.52 7.03
C PHE A 79 -6.94 6.27 7.83
N SER A 80 -7.80 6.43 8.84
CA SER A 80 -8.44 5.33 9.57
C SER A 80 -9.94 5.56 9.80
N THR A 81 -10.69 4.46 9.96
CA THR A 81 -12.14 4.44 10.22
C THR A 81 -12.50 4.36 11.72
N ASP A 82 -11.54 4.66 12.58
CA ASP A 82 -11.61 4.57 14.06
C ASP A 82 -12.40 5.73 14.74
N GLY A 83 -12.84 6.73 13.97
CA GLY A 83 -13.52 7.93 14.46
C GLY A 83 -12.62 9.16 14.71
N SER A 84 -11.37 9.14 14.25
CA SER A 84 -10.41 10.26 14.32
C SER A 84 -10.87 11.54 13.59
N ASN A 85 -10.18 12.65 13.86
CA ASN A 85 -10.35 13.91 13.15
C ASN A 85 -9.48 13.97 11.90
N VAL A 86 -9.98 14.55 10.81
CA VAL A 86 -9.15 14.93 9.65
C VAL A 86 -8.36 16.19 10.00
N THR A 87 -7.06 16.15 9.73
CA THR A 87 -6.08 17.22 9.95
C THR A 87 -5.44 17.73 8.65
N GLY A 88 -5.62 17.01 7.54
CA GLY A 88 -5.01 17.30 6.25
C GLY A 88 -5.61 16.48 5.11
N PHE A 89 -5.19 16.78 3.89
CA PHE A 89 -5.35 15.95 2.70
C PHE A 89 -4.03 15.95 1.92
N SER A 90 -3.28 14.85 1.97
CA SER A 90 -1.91 14.77 1.44
C SER A 90 -1.74 13.68 0.37
N HIS A 91 -0.58 13.69 -0.30
CA HIS A 91 -0.46 13.25 -1.70
C HIS A 91 0.42 12.01 -1.92
N MET A 92 1.11 11.54 -0.88
CA MET A 92 2.01 10.39 -0.89
C MET A 92 1.92 9.67 0.44
N HIS A 93 1.89 8.33 0.43
CA HIS A 93 1.69 7.49 1.62
C HIS A 93 2.38 6.13 1.46
N ASP A 94 2.59 5.40 2.56
CA ASP A 94 2.85 3.96 2.52
C ASP A 94 1.56 3.18 2.90
N SER A 95 1.57 1.85 2.76
CA SER A 95 0.38 1.01 3.04
C SER A 95 0.74 -0.26 3.82
N GLY A 96 -0.05 -0.56 4.85
CA GLY A 96 0.10 -1.76 5.69
C GLY A 96 1.31 -1.74 6.62
N THR A 97 2.00 -0.62 6.76
CA THR A 97 3.26 -0.52 7.49
C THR A 97 3.06 -0.42 9.01
N GLY A 98 4.10 -0.68 9.80
CA GLY A 98 4.10 -0.55 11.26
C GLY A 98 5.06 0.51 11.80
N GLY A 99 4.88 0.87 13.08
CA GLY A 99 5.69 1.88 13.76
C GLY A 99 5.16 3.29 13.56
N ASN A 100 6.06 4.25 13.34
CA ASN A 100 5.70 5.64 13.05
C ASN A 100 5.14 5.76 11.62
N PRO A 101 4.26 6.73 11.33
CA PRO A 101 3.92 7.08 9.95
C PRO A 101 5.15 7.55 9.16
N SER A 102 5.03 7.51 7.84
CA SER A 102 5.94 8.13 6.87
C SER A 102 5.14 8.94 5.87
N MET A 103 5.83 9.72 5.03
CA MET A 103 5.21 10.53 3.97
C MET A 103 4.08 11.41 4.54
N GLY A 104 2.93 11.46 3.87
CA GLY A 104 1.88 12.42 4.15
C GLY A 104 2.36 13.88 4.03
N ASN A 105 3.28 14.12 3.10
CA ASN A 105 3.95 15.42 2.97
C ASN A 105 3.00 16.45 2.34
N PHE A 106 3.13 17.70 2.80
CA PHE A 106 2.45 18.86 2.22
C PHE A 106 0.91 18.80 2.23
N PRO A 107 0.27 18.45 3.34
CA PRO A 107 -1.18 18.31 3.41
C PRO A 107 -1.88 19.63 3.10
N LEU A 108 -2.88 19.57 2.23
CA LEU A 108 -3.85 20.63 2.03
C LEU A 108 -4.88 20.63 3.16
N PHE A 109 -5.44 21.77 3.52
CA PHE A 109 -6.62 21.80 4.39
C PHE A 109 -7.62 22.89 3.98
N PRO A 110 -8.85 22.52 3.56
CA PRO A 110 -9.91 23.46 3.20
C PRO A 110 -10.65 23.95 4.45
N GLN A 111 -10.83 25.26 4.59
CA GLN A 111 -11.54 25.83 5.74
C GLN A 111 -12.20 27.19 5.43
N TYR A 112 -12.94 27.68 6.42
CA TYR A 112 -13.42 29.05 6.51
C TYR A 112 -12.79 29.73 7.74
N CYS A 113 -12.39 30.99 7.57
CA CYS A 113 -11.87 31.80 8.66
C CYS A 113 -13.03 32.50 9.39
N PRO A 114 -13.12 32.43 10.73
CA PRO A 114 -14.16 33.11 11.50
C PRO A 114 -14.21 34.61 11.22
N ASP A 115 -15.40 35.08 10.82
CA ASP A 115 -15.68 36.45 10.36
C ASP A 115 -14.80 36.94 9.20
N ASP A 116 -14.24 36.01 8.41
CA ASP A 116 -13.34 36.21 7.27
C ASP A 116 -12.04 36.99 7.56
N VAL A 117 -11.60 36.94 8.83
CA VAL A 117 -10.35 37.52 9.30
C VAL A 117 -9.24 36.47 9.24
N ILE A 118 -8.14 36.77 8.54
CA ILE A 118 -7.05 35.80 8.31
C ILE A 118 -6.38 35.31 9.60
N ASP A 119 -6.20 36.17 10.61
CA ASP A 119 -5.64 35.79 11.91
C ASP A 119 -6.61 34.97 12.80
N ASN A 120 -7.86 34.76 12.37
CA ASN A 120 -8.80 33.86 13.03
C ASN A 120 -8.80 32.43 12.44
N CYS A 121 -8.20 32.21 11.26
CA CYS A 121 -8.18 30.89 10.63
C CYS A 121 -7.44 29.87 11.53
N ARG A 122 -7.81 28.60 11.41
CA ARG A 122 -7.19 27.52 12.18
C ARG A 122 -6.02 26.96 11.40
N PHE A 123 -4.83 27.47 11.69
CA PHE A 123 -3.60 27.05 10.99
C PHE A 123 -2.94 25.82 11.62
N LEU A 124 -2.89 25.75 12.96
CA LEU A 124 -2.28 24.62 13.66
C LEU A 124 -3.04 23.31 13.43
N ILE A 125 -2.30 22.20 13.34
CA ILE A 125 -2.82 20.83 13.16
C ILE A 125 -3.93 20.52 14.18
N THR A 126 -3.69 20.83 15.45
CA THR A 126 -4.62 20.60 16.58
C THR A 126 -5.89 21.43 16.51
N ASP A 127 -5.83 22.61 15.88
CA ASP A 127 -6.92 23.57 15.90
C ASP A 127 -7.86 23.30 14.73
N ARG A 128 -7.28 22.93 13.58
CA ARG A 128 -7.99 22.61 12.33
C ARG A 128 -8.57 21.20 12.30
N ALA A 129 -8.06 20.29 13.15
CA ALA A 129 -8.59 18.95 13.37
C ALA A 129 -10.13 18.95 13.39
N THR A 130 -10.74 18.33 12.39
CA THR A 130 -12.19 18.34 12.16
C THR A 130 -12.69 16.91 11.95
N PRO A 131 -13.68 16.42 12.73
CA PRO A 131 -14.28 15.11 12.48
C PRO A 131 -14.82 14.97 11.05
N TYR A 132 -14.72 13.78 10.47
CA TYR A 132 -15.44 13.42 9.26
C TYR A 132 -16.78 12.74 9.59
N VAL A 133 -17.70 12.73 8.63
CA VAL A 133 -18.96 11.98 8.72
C VAL A 133 -18.67 10.54 8.28
N LEU A 134 -18.72 9.57 9.19
CA LEU A 134 -18.33 8.17 8.90
C LEU A 134 -19.07 7.58 7.69
N ASP A 135 -20.39 7.77 7.62
CA ASP A 135 -21.24 7.28 6.52
C ASP A 135 -21.04 8.04 5.18
N SER A 136 -20.17 9.05 5.13
CA SER A 136 -19.83 9.80 3.91
C SER A 136 -18.58 9.32 3.19
N VAL A 137 -17.81 8.40 3.80
CA VAL A 137 -16.56 7.89 3.22
C VAL A 137 -16.88 6.99 2.03
N VAL A 138 -16.48 7.42 0.82
CA VAL A 138 -16.68 6.68 -0.43
C VAL A 138 -15.34 6.40 -1.07
N THR A 139 -15.06 5.13 -1.34
CA THR A 139 -13.82 4.65 -1.96
C THR A 139 -14.12 3.78 -3.17
N THR A 140 -13.41 4.00 -4.27
CA THR A 140 -13.35 3.11 -5.45
C THR A 140 -11.94 3.19 -6.01
N PRO A 141 -11.29 2.11 -6.49
CA PRO A 141 -9.86 2.15 -6.84
C PRO A 141 -9.49 3.31 -7.78
N GLY A 142 -8.55 4.16 -7.33
CA GLY A 142 -8.21 5.42 -8.00
C GLY A 142 -8.99 6.66 -7.54
N TYR A 143 -9.88 6.54 -6.55
CA TYR A 143 -10.70 7.62 -6.00
C TYR A 143 -10.97 7.43 -4.50
N PHE A 144 -11.04 8.55 -3.78
CA PHE A 144 -11.46 8.66 -2.38
C PHE A 144 -12.27 9.94 -2.18
N GLY A 145 -13.26 9.94 -1.28
CA GLY A 145 -13.92 11.17 -0.84
C GLY A 145 -14.67 11.03 0.47
N LEU A 146 -14.84 12.16 1.17
CA LEU A 146 -15.60 12.26 2.42
C LEU A 146 -16.20 13.67 2.65
N SER A 147 -17.12 13.76 3.60
CA SER A 147 -17.63 15.01 4.17
C SER A 147 -17.02 15.27 5.55
N LEU A 148 -16.51 16.48 5.78
CA LEU A 148 -16.19 16.98 7.11
C LEU A 148 -17.47 17.43 7.84
N VAL A 149 -17.52 17.36 9.16
CA VAL A 149 -18.72 17.79 9.95
C VAL A 149 -19.00 19.30 9.86
N ASN A 150 -18.07 20.09 9.31
CA ASN A 150 -18.28 21.51 8.98
C ASN A 150 -19.05 21.72 7.65
N GLY A 151 -19.35 20.63 6.92
CA GLY A 151 -20.11 20.62 5.66
C GLY A 151 -19.25 20.75 4.39
N ILE A 152 -17.93 20.92 4.51
CA ILE A 152 -17.01 20.85 3.37
C ILE A 152 -16.87 19.38 2.94
N ASN A 153 -16.95 19.14 1.64
CA ASN A 153 -16.72 17.81 1.07
C ASN A 153 -15.40 17.83 0.30
N ALA A 154 -14.64 16.75 0.40
CA ALA A 154 -13.37 16.57 -0.31
C ALA A 154 -13.45 15.29 -1.15
N GLU A 155 -13.20 15.41 -2.44
CA GLU A 155 -13.09 14.31 -3.39
C GLU A 155 -11.70 14.37 -4.05
N MET A 156 -11.04 13.23 -4.24
CA MET A 156 -9.71 13.14 -4.85
C MET A 156 -9.55 11.94 -5.79
N SER A 157 -8.77 12.14 -6.85
CA SER A 157 -8.34 11.11 -7.80
C SER A 157 -6.92 11.43 -8.29
N VAL A 158 -6.24 10.47 -8.92
CA VAL A 158 -4.80 10.56 -9.23
C VAL A 158 -4.43 10.13 -10.64
N SER A 159 -3.26 10.59 -11.08
CA SER A 159 -2.41 9.99 -12.11
C SER A 159 -1.23 9.26 -11.45
N GLU A 160 -0.06 9.17 -12.08
CA GLU A 160 1.11 8.49 -11.50
C GLU A 160 1.86 9.38 -10.49
N HIS A 161 2.10 10.64 -10.85
CA HIS A 161 2.88 11.61 -10.06
C HIS A 161 2.08 12.87 -9.67
N ALA A 162 0.76 12.88 -9.88
CA ALA A 162 -0.12 13.98 -9.51
C ALA A 162 -1.49 13.53 -8.99
N ALA A 163 -2.12 14.40 -8.20
CA ALA A 163 -3.45 14.26 -7.64
C ALA A 163 -4.31 15.48 -8.00
N LEU A 164 -5.60 15.24 -8.22
CA LEU A 164 -6.59 16.30 -8.40
C LEU A 164 -7.64 16.20 -7.29
N TYR A 165 -7.77 17.26 -6.52
CA TYR A 165 -8.76 17.43 -5.46
C TYR A 165 -9.90 18.32 -5.93
N GLN A 166 -11.11 18.03 -5.48
CA GLN A 166 -12.24 18.94 -5.50
C GLN A 166 -12.74 19.16 -4.07
N PHE A 167 -12.62 20.40 -3.59
CA PHE A 167 -13.12 20.84 -2.30
C PHE A 167 -14.42 21.61 -2.50
N LYS A 168 -15.54 21.01 -2.09
CA LYS A 168 -16.88 21.59 -2.20
C LYS A 168 -17.27 22.26 -0.88
N PHE A 169 -17.17 23.58 -0.88
CA PHE A 169 -17.51 24.44 0.24
C PHE A 169 -19.03 24.72 0.29
N PRO A 170 -19.68 24.57 1.46
CA PRO A 170 -21.07 24.99 1.65
C PRO A 170 -21.12 26.52 1.83
N ALA A 171 -22.20 27.17 1.37
CA ALA A 171 -22.35 28.61 1.57
C ALA A 171 -22.43 28.95 3.08
N GLN A 172 -21.51 29.80 3.55
CA GLN A 172 -21.41 30.25 4.95
C GLN A 172 -21.36 31.77 5.03
N THR A 173 -21.79 32.33 6.17
CA THR A 173 -21.77 33.77 6.45
C THR A 173 -21.14 34.10 7.80
N SER A 174 -20.50 35.27 7.89
CA SER A 174 -20.00 35.85 9.14
C SER A 174 -21.13 36.18 10.13
N SER A 175 -20.76 36.52 11.37
CA SER A 175 -21.67 37.07 12.38
C SER A 175 -22.38 38.36 11.95
N THR A 176 -21.86 39.05 10.92
CA THR A 176 -22.46 40.26 10.33
C THR A 176 -23.26 40.01 9.04
N GLY A 177 -23.33 38.76 8.57
CA GLY A 177 -24.10 38.35 7.39
C GLY A 177 -23.37 38.52 6.05
N THR A 178 -22.08 38.89 6.05
CA THR A 178 -21.24 38.81 4.83
C THR A 178 -20.96 37.34 4.49
N ALA A 179 -20.86 36.98 3.21
CA ALA A 179 -20.35 35.68 2.81
C ALA A 179 -18.91 35.49 3.33
N LEU A 180 -18.53 34.25 3.68
CA LEU A 180 -17.15 33.91 4.02
C LEU A 180 -16.37 33.49 2.77
N SER A 181 -15.10 33.91 2.68
CA SER A 181 -14.19 33.52 1.61
C SER A 181 -13.58 32.13 1.91
N PRO A 182 -13.66 31.15 1.00
CA PRO A 182 -12.96 29.88 1.17
C PRO A 182 -11.45 30.07 1.28
N LEU A 183 -10.80 29.32 2.17
CA LEU A 183 -9.35 29.22 2.27
C LEU A 183 -8.92 27.77 2.06
N ILE A 184 -7.85 27.56 1.30
CA ILE A 184 -7.08 26.31 1.31
C ILE A 184 -5.66 26.66 1.78
N LEU A 185 -5.20 26.03 2.85
CA LEU A 185 -3.79 26.06 3.24
C LEU A 185 -3.04 24.86 2.69
N LEU A 186 -1.71 24.99 2.61
CA LEU A 186 -0.74 23.91 2.53
C LEU A 186 0.16 24.03 3.78
N ASP A 187 0.28 22.96 4.57
CA ASP A 187 1.25 22.84 5.67
C ASP A 187 2.57 22.29 5.13
N LEU A 188 3.70 22.62 5.74
CA LEU A 188 4.99 21.99 5.43
C LEU A 188 5.24 20.74 6.27
N THR A 189 4.43 20.51 7.30
CA THR A 189 4.50 19.36 8.22
C THR A 189 3.95 18.10 7.57
N ASP A 190 4.68 17.00 7.75
CA ASP A 190 4.34 15.63 7.37
C ASP A 190 3.60 14.88 8.50
N LEU A 191 3.00 13.72 8.21
CA LEU A 191 2.23 12.91 9.18
C LEU A 191 2.98 12.58 10.48
N ASN A 192 4.31 12.41 10.40
CA ASN A 192 5.18 12.05 11.52
C ASN A 192 5.78 13.30 12.22
N ALA A 193 5.47 14.50 11.74
CA ALA A 193 6.20 15.74 12.05
C ALA A 193 7.73 15.54 12.01
N SER A 194 8.22 14.79 11.02
CA SER A 194 9.63 14.44 10.80
C SER A 194 10.46 15.52 10.09
N ARG A 195 9.79 16.52 9.49
CA ARG A 195 10.39 17.67 8.80
C ARG A 195 11.60 18.27 9.52
N GLN A 196 12.74 18.30 8.85
CA GLN A 196 14.00 18.90 9.34
C GLN A 196 14.16 20.34 8.86
N ASN A 197 13.92 20.58 7.56
CA ASN A 197 13.94 21.89 6.90
C ASN A 197 12.84 21.89 5.85
N ALA A 198 12.28 23.07 5.52
CA ALA A 198 11.39 23.23 4.37
C ALA A 198 11.42 24.66 3.81
N THR A 199 11.09 24.78 2.53
CA THR A 199 10.91 26.07 1.83
C THR A 199 9.54 26.09 1.17
N ILE A 200 8.90 27.25 1.14
CA ILE A 200 7.69 27.53 0.37
C ILE A 200 7.82 28.87 -0.35
N SER A 201 7.30 28.93 -1.57
CA SER A 201 7.04 30.16 -2.31
C SER A 201 5.65 30.12 -2.94
N ILE A 202 5.01 31.29 -3.04
CA ILE A 202 3.64 31.43 -3.54
C ILE A 202 3.60 32.56 -4.57
N ALA A 203 3.21 32.25 -5.80
CA ALA A 203 3.11 33.23 -6.87
C ALA A 203 1.80 34.05 -6.80
N ASP A 204 1.76 35.15 -7.55
CA ASP A 204 0.59 36.06 -7.63
C ASP A 204 -0.65 35.37 -8.26
N ASP A 205 -0.45 34.31 -9.04
CA ASP A 205 -1.50 33.45 -9.61
C ASP A 205 -1.95 32.32 -8.65
N GLY A 206 -1.47 32.32 -7.40
CA GLY A 206 -1.79 31.33 -6.38
C GLY A 206 -1.02 30.02 -6.48
N ARG A 207 -0.13 29.83 -7.47
CA ARG A 207 0.71 28.64 -7.55
C ARG A 207 1.62 28.55 -6.33
N ILE A 208 1.47 27.49 -5.55
CA ILE A 208 2.36 27.17 -4.43
C ILE A 208 3.44 26.20 -4.91
N LYS A 209 4.71 26.52 -4.68
CA LYS A 209 5.82 25.57 -4.77
C LYS A 209 6.38 25.37 -3.36
N ALA A 210 6.57 24.11 -2.95
CA ALA A 210 7.25 23.81 -1.70
C ALA A 210 8.21 22.63 -1.82
N ASN A 211 9.11 22.53 -0.84
CA ASN A 211 10.02 21.41 -0.64
C ASN A 211 10.35 21.24 0.83
N GLY A 212 10.84 20.06 1.19
CA GLY A 212 11.26 19.75 2.56
C GLY A 212 12.15 18.54 2.66
N THR A 213 12.94 18.49 3.73
CA THR A 213 13.74 17.35 4.15
C THR A 213 13.01 16.62 5.27
N PHE A 214 12.75 15.32 5.11
CA PHE A 214 11.93 14.49 6.00
C PHE A 214 12.68 13.22 6.44
N ILE A 215 12.24 12.56 7.52
CA ILE A 215 12.82 11.30 7.99
C ILE A 215 11.81 10.17 7.71
N PRO A 216 12.23 9.03 7.12
CA PRO A 216 11.32 7.91 6.87
C PRO A 216 10.86 7.22 8.17
N SER A 217 9.79 6.43 8.10
CA SER A 217 9.31 5.61 9.23
C SER A 217 10.29 4.52 9.66
N PHE A 218 11.09 4.02 8.72
CA PHE A 218 12.09 2.96 8.88
C PHE A 218 13.37 3.33 8.10
N GLY A 219 14.52 2.82 8.54
CA GLY A 219 15.81 3.18 7.95
C GLY A 219 16.52 4.32 8.69
N SER A 220 17.63 4.78 8.13
CA SER A 220 18.41 5.92 8.63
C SER A 220 18.54 7.02 7.59
N GLY A 221 18.95 8.22 8.01
CA GLY A 221 19.10 9.38 7.14
C GLY A 221 17.82 10.20 6.94
N SER A 222 17.68 10.81 5.76
CA SER A 222 16.58 11.72 5.42
C SER A 222 16.43 11.85 3.91
N PHE A 223 15.20 11.99 3.42
CA PHE A 223 14.91 12.24 1.99
C PHE A 223 14.45 13.68 1.76
N MET A 224 14.50 14.15 0.51
CA MET A 224 13.85 15.39 0.10
C MET A 224 12.59 15.06 -0.72
N SER A 225 11.53 15.85 -0.49
CA SER A 225 10.30 15.79 -1.26
C SER A 225 9.89 17.20 -1.68
N TYR A 226 9.28 17.29 -2.86
CA TYR A 226 8.92 18.52 -3.54
C TYR A 226 7.48 18.45 -4.04
N VAL A 227 6.77 19.57 -3.96
CA VAL A 227 5.36 19.68 -4.36
C VAL A 227 5.13 20.96 -5.16
N CYS A 228 4.16 20.91 -6.06
CA CYS A 228 3.60 22.07 -6.76
C CYS A 228 2.07 21.98 -6.73
N VAL A 229 1.40 23.08 -6.38
CA VAL A 229 -0.07 23.16 -6.29
C VAL A 229 -0.58 24.31 -7.14
N ASP A 230 -1.48 24.00 -8.06
CA ASP A 230 -2.34 24.95 -8.76
C ASP A 230 -3.76 24.90 -8.19
N PHE A 231 -4.52 25.99 -8.40
CA PHE A 231 -5.94 26.06 -8.05
C PHE A 231 -6.82 26.48 -9.23
N SER A 232 -8.09 26.03 -9.23
CA SER A 232 -9.10 26.47 -10.19
C SER A 232 -10.53 26.38 -9.62
N GLY A 233 -11.51 26.94 -10.35
CA GLY A 233 -12.94 26.96 -9.95
C GLY A 233 -13.40 28.25 -9.27
N ALA A 234 -12.48 29.06 -8.75
CA ALA A 234 -12.74 30.38 -8.18
C ALA A 234 -11.64 31.39 -8.56
N SER A 235 -11.97 32.68 -8.49
CA SER A 235 -10.97 33.77 -8.48
C SER A 235 -10.23 33.78 -7.15
N ILE A 236 -8.97 34.21 -7.16
CA ILE A 236 -8.16 34.38 -5.95
C ILE A 236 -8.46 35.76 -5.35
N LEU A 237 -8.74 35.77 -4.04
CA LEU A 237 -8.93 36.97 -3.24
C LEU A 237 -7.59 37.49 -2.72
N ASP A 238 -6.83 36.63 -2.05
CA ASP A 238 -5.44 36.88 -1.64
C ASP A 238 -4.67 35.57 -1.41
N THR A 239 -3.35 35.70 -1.29
CA THR A 239 -2.41 34.62 -1.02
C THR A 239 -1.43 35.07 0.06
N GLY A 240 -0.85 34.13 0.81
CA GLY A 240 0.11 34.48 1.84
C GLY A 240 0.67 33.30 2.62
N ILE A 241 1.49 33.62 3.62
CA ILE A 241 2.20 32.65 4.45
C ILE A 241 1.66 32.70 5.88
N TRP A 242 1.63 31.54 6.51
CA TRP A 242 1.27 31.36 7.91
C TRP A 242 2.41 30.71 8.70
N VAL A 243 2.58 31.13 9.95
CA VAL A 243 3.54 30.58 10.91
C VAL A 243 2.86 30.44 12.26
N ASN A 244 2.85 29.21 12.78
CA ASN A 244 2.07 28.77 13.92
C ASN A 244 0.57 29.16 13.78
N ASN A 245 0.12 30.21 14.47
CA ASN A 245 -1.27 30.66 14.48
C ASN A 245 -1.47 32.08 13.93
N ARG A 246 -0.50 32.63 13.19
CA ARG A 246 -0.57 33.96 12.57
C ARG A 246 -0.30 33.88 11.08
N ALA A 247 -0.92 34.75 10.30
CA ALA A 247 -0.78 34.77 8.86
C ALA A 247 -0.68 36.19 8.29
N GLY A 248 -0.01 36.32 7.14
CA GLY A 248 0.13 37.58 6.42
C GLY A 248 0.15 37.35 4.92
N THR A 249 -0.37 38.31 4.16
CA THR A 249 -0.31 38.28 2.69
C THR A 249 1.11 38.53 2.16
N GLU A 250 2.02 39.02 3.02
CA GLU A 250 3.46 39.10 2.80
C GLU A 250 4.21 38.57 4.04
N PRO A 251 5.39 37.93 3.87
CA PRO A 251 6.08 37.66 2.60
C PRO A 251 5.44 36.53 1.78
N LYS A 252 5.75 36.47 0.48
CA LYS A 252 5.44 35.34 -0.42
C LYS A 252 6.37 34.13 -0.33
N GLU A 253 7.49 34.25 0.38
CA GLU A 253 8.49 33.18 0.55
C GLU A 253 8.85 32.96 2.03
N LEU A 254 9.08 31.70 2.41
CA LEU A 254 9.55 31.30 3.74
C LEU A 254 10.48 30.09 3.66
N PHE A 255 11.62 30.19 4.35
CA PHE A 255 12.40 29.03 4.79
C PHE A 255 12.15 28.79 6.28
N VAL A 256 11.89 27.53 6.66
CA VAL A 256 11.58 27.14 8.03
C VAL A 256 12.35 25.88 8.43
N THR A 257 13.13 25.96 9.51
CA THR A 257 13.80 24.80 10.12
C THR A 257 12.83 24.04 11.03
N ARG A 258 13.24 22.87 11.55
CA ARG A 258 12.47 22.09 12.54
C ARG A 258 12.08 22.92 13.77
N GLY A 259 12.93 23.89 14.13
CA GLY A 259 12.83 24.70 15.35
C GLY A 259 13.96 24.38 16.33
N ILE A 260 13.84 24.87 17.58
CA ILE A 260 14.87 24.71 18.62
C ILE A 260 14.24 24.39 19.99
N ASN A 261 14.98 23.73 20.88
CA ASN A 261 14.59 23.50 22.28
C ASN A 261 13.16 22.95 22.45
N LEU A 262 12.82 21.90 21.70
CA LEU A 262 11.50 21.22 21.65
C LEU A 262 10.33 22.04 21.04
N PHE A 263 10.54 23.30 20.63
CA PHE A 263 9.54 24.05 19.88
C PHE A 263 9.60 23.66 18.39
N TYR A 264 8.72 22.74 17.97
CA TYR A 264 8.49 22.46 16.56
C TYR A 264 7.67 23.59 15.93
N ILE A 265 8.14 24.13 14.79
CA ILE A 265 7.43 25.21 14.07
C ILE A 265 6.52 24.58 13.01
N GLN A 266 5.21 24.85 13.12
CA GLN A 266 4.24 24.60 12.04
C GLN A 266 4.17 25.87 11.18
N ALA A 267 4.22 25.72 9.86
CA ALA A 267 4.20 26.84 8.93
C ALA A 267 3.84 26.36 7.52
N GLY A 268 3.40 27.29 6.68
CA GLY A 268 3.10 26.98 5.29
C GLY A 268 2.46 28.16 4.56
N GLY A 269 1.67 27.84 3.53
CA GLY A 269 1.04 28.80 2.64
C GLY A 269 -0.47 28.72 2.67
N PHE A 270 -1.14 29.75 2.15
CA PHE A 270 -2.57 29.74 1.91
C PHE A 270 -2.94 30.51 0.64
N VAL A 271 -4.08 30.11 0.06
CA VAL A 271 -4.82 30.87 -0.94
C VAL A 271 -6.24 31.04 -0.44
N ARG A 272 -6.75 32.27 -0.47
CA ARG A 272 -8.17 32.58 -0.30
C ARG A 272 -8.82 32.86 -1.64
N PHE A 273 -10.11 32.54 -1.74
CA PHE A 273 -10.87 32.63 -2.97
C PHE A 273 -12.10 33.51 -2.80
N ASP A 274 -12.51 34.18 -3.89
CA ASP A 274 -13.90 34.65 -4.03
C ASP A 274 -14.85 33.44 -3.95
N THR A 275 -16.11 33.67 -3.57
CA THR A 275 -17.09 32.57 -3.44
C THR A 275 -17.30 31.82 -4.78
N PRO A 276 -16.96 30.52 -4.89
CA PRO A 276 -17.09 29.75 -6.13
C PRO A 276 -18.56 29.61 -6.55
N THR A 277 -18.84 29.80 -7.85
CA THR A 277 -20.21 29.82 -8.41
C THR A 277 -20.96 28.48 -8.30
N ASN A 278 -20.23 27.38 -8.24
CA ASN A 278 -20.73 26.01 -8.05
C ASN A 278 -20.41 25.43 -6.67
N GLY A 279 -19.80 26.22 -5.77
CA GLY A 279 -19.30 25.77 -4.47
C GLY A 279 -17.96 25.04 -4.49
N ILE A 280 -17.32 24.80 -5.64
CA ILE A 280 -16.13 23.94 -5.77
C ILE A 280 -14.88 24.78 -6.06
N VAL A 281 -13.83 24.57 -5.26
CA VAL A 281 -12.45 24.92 -5.62
C VAL A 281 -11.70 23.61 -5.86
N SER A 282 -11.03 23.51 -7.00
CA SER A 282 -10.17 22.35 -7.31
C SER A 282 -8.71 22.68 -7.04
N ALA A 283 -7.94 21.72 -6.55
CA ALA A 283 -6.50 21.84 -6.37
C ALA A 283 -5.79 20.71 -7.14
N ARG A 284 -4.91 21.07 -8.08
CA ARG A 284 -4.09 20.12 -8.83
C ARG A 284 -2.70 20.10 -8.21
N VAL A 285 -2.31 18.96 -7.68
CA VAL A 285 -1.08 18.78 -6.90
C VAL A 285 -0.15 17.81 -7.62
N GLY A 286 1.04 18.25 -7.96
CA GLY A 286 2.11 17.37 -8.46
C GLY A 286 3.17 17.14 -7.39
N VAL A 287 3.76 15.95 -7.40
CA VAL A 287 4.85 15.56 -6.49
C VAL A 287 6.11 15.17 -7.25
N SER A 288 7.27 15.33 -6.61
CA SER A 288 8.58 14.92 -7.13
C SER A 288 9.55 14.68 -5.97
N LEU A 289 10.56 13.84 -6.16
CA LEU A 289 11.73 13.74 -5.28
C LEU A 289 12.94 14.52 -5.81
N VAL A 290 12.82 15.13 -7.00
CA VAL A 290 13.91 15.81 -7.71
C VAL A 290 13.81 17.33 -7.60
N SER A 291 12.64 17.94 -7.89
CA SER A 291 12.47 19.40 -7.76
C SER A 291 11.00 19.85 -7.78
N SER A 292 10.70 21.03 -7.22
CA SER A 292 9.35 21.63 -7.29
C SER A 292 8.97 22.03 -8.72
N ASP A 293 9.93 22.29 -9.60
CA ASP A 293 9.67 22.54 -11.02
C ASP A 293 9.26 21.26 -11.75
N LYS A 294 9.90 20.12 -11.44
CA LYS A 294 9.47 18.81 -11.95
C LYS A 294 8.11 18.43 -11.38
N ALA A 295 7.84 18.70 -10.10
CA ALA A 295 6.51 18.52 -9.51
C ALA A 295 5.42 19.29 -10.29
N CYS A 296 5.67 20.54 -10.72
CA CYS A 296 4.72 21.25 -11.58
C CYS A 296 4.57 20.58 -12.95
N GLN A 297 5.67 20.16 -13.60
CA GLN A 297 5.63 19.49 -14.90
C GLN A 297 4.85 18.17 -14.84
N ASN A 298 5.02 17.39 -13.78
CA ASN A 298 4.27 16.15 -13.54
C ASN A 298 2.76 16.43 -13.50
N ALA A 299 2.31 17.43 -12.72
CA ALA A 299 0.90 17.86 -12.69
C ALA A 299 0.38 18.42 -14.01
N GLU A 300 1.17 19.26 -14.69
CA GLU A 300 0.80 19.89 -15.96
C GLU A 300 0.68 18.89 -17.11
N ASN A 301 1.56 17.88 -17.15
CA ASN A 301 1.57 16.86 -18.21
C ASN A 301 0.53 15.76 -17.98
N GLU A 302 0.32 15.30 -16.74
CA GLU A 302 -0.56 14.17 -16.44
C GLU A 302 -2.03 14.59 -16.22
N ILE A 303 -2.28 15.82 -15.77
CA ILE A 303 -3.63 16.34 -15.52
C ILE A 303 -3.80 17.75 -16.17
N PRO A 304 -3.63 17.88 -17.51
CA PRO A 304 -3.67 19.18 -18.18
C PRO A 304 -5.04 19.85 -18.14
N ASP A 305 -6.12 19.09 -18.40
CA ASP A 305 -7.47 19.59 -18.67
C ASP A 305 -8.37 19.70 -17.43
N TRP A 306 -7.87 19.33 -16.24
CA TRP A 306 -8.61 19.33 -14.97
C TRP A 306 -9.89 18.46 -14.93
N ASP A 307 -10.04 17.52 -15.87
CA ASP A 307 -11.18 16.59 -15.92
C ASP A 307 -11.08 15.50 -14.83
N PHE A 308 -11.62 15.79 -13.65
CA PHE A 308 -11.72 14.86 -12.53
C PHE A 308 -12.50 13.58 -12.87
N ALA A 309 -13.54 13.66 -13.71
CA ALA A 309 -14.35 12.50 -14.09
C ALA A 309 -13.59 11.60 -15.09
N GLY A 310 -12.86 12.20 -16.01
CA GLY A 310 -11.91 11.53 -16.89
C GLY A 310 -10.78 10.85 -16.11
N LEU A 311 -10.13 11.58 -15.19
CA LEU A 311 -9.05 11.08 -14.34
C LEU A 311 -9.48 9.86 -13.52
N LYS A 312 -10.61 9.97 -12.79
CA LYS A 312 -11.20 8.85 -12.06
C LYS A 312 -11.45 7.64 -12.96
N LYS A 313 -12.04 7.85 -14.13
CA LYS A 313 -12.35 6.78 -15.09
C LYS A 313 -11.10 6.12 -15.68
N ILE A 314 -10.00 6.87 -15.85
CA ILE A 314 -8.70 6.33 -16.26
C ILE A 314 -8.16 5.42 -15.15
N ALA A 315 -8.14 5.90 -13.89
CA ALA A 315 -7.65 5.13 -12.76
C ALA A 315 -8.47 3.85 -12.50
N GLU A 316 -9.81 3.94 -12.55
CA GLU A 316 -10.69 2.76 -12.54
C GLU A 316 -10.43 1.80 -13.71
N GLY A 317 -9.99 2.32 -14.86
CA GLY A 317 -9.62 1.54 -16.03
C GLY A 317 -8.37 0.70 -15.81
N VAL A 318 -7.29 1.33 -15.33
CA VAL A 318 -6.00 0.67 -15.04
C VAL A 318 -6.16 -0.38 -13.94
N TRP A 319 -6.90 -0.07 -12.87
CA TRP A 319 -7.22 -1.05 -11.82
C TRP A 319 -8.03 -2.23 -12.33
N ARG A 320 -9.05 -1.97 -13.16
CA ARG A 320 -9.87 -3.02 -13.76
C ARG A 320 -9.07 -3.92 -14.69
N GLU A 321 -8.07 -3.40 -15.40
CA GLU A 321 -7.16 -4.21 -16.22
C GLU A 321 -6.33 -5.17 -15.35
N LYS A 322 -5.61 -4.64 -14.35
CA LYS A 322 -4.80 -5.46 -13.42
C LYS A 322 -5.62 -6.51 -12.67
N LEU A 323 -6.84 -6.17 -12.23
CA LEU A 323 -7.72 -7.08 -11.50
C LEU A 323 -8.43 -8.11 -12.40
N SER A 324 -8.53 -7.87 -13.72
CA SER A 324 -9.19 -8.80 -14.66
C SER A 324 -8.37 -10.05 -14.98
N ILE A 325 -7.11 -10.13 -14.53
CA ILE A 325 -6.24 -11.31 -14.66
C ILE A 325 -6.86 -12.53 -13.95
N VAL A 326 -7.64 -12.32 -12.88
CA VAL A 326 -8.38 -13.40 -12.20
C VAL A 326 -9.88 -13.18 -12.37
N THR A 327 -10.57 -14.19 -12.92
CA THR A 327 -12.04 -14.25 -12.98
C THR A 327 -12.55 -15.36 -12.05
N VAL A 328 -13.57 -15.08 -11.25
CA VAL A 328 -14.19 -16.06 -10.33
C VAL A 328 -15.63 -16.33 -10.76
N GLU A 329 -15.93 -17.57 -11.14
CA GLU A 329 -17.30 -18.04 -11.32
C GLU A 329 -17.87 -18.51 -9.96
N THR A 330 -18.82 -17.77 -9.41
CA THR A 330 -19.56 -18.18 -8.21
C THR A 330 -20.70 -19.13 -8.54
N GLY A 331 -20.99 -20.05 -7.61
CA GLY A 331 -22.28 -20.75 -7.59
C GLY A 331 -23.44 -19.81 -7.22
N ASN A 332 -24.63 -20.37 -7.00
CA ASN A 332 -25.87 -19.63 -6.70
C ASN A 332 -25.92 -18.92 -5.32
N SER A 333 -24.79 -18.44 -4.80
CA SER A 333 -24.71 -17.63 -3.57
C SER A 333 -25.04 -16.17 -3.87
N SER A 334 -25.82 -15.53 -2.99
CA SER A 334 -25.99 -14.08 -2.96
C SER A 334 -24.99 -13.37 -2.05
N ASP A 335 -24.15 -14.12 -1.32
CA ASP A 335 -23.10 -13.56 -0.47
C ASP A 335 -21.84 -13.31 -1.30
N THR A 336 -21.47 -12.04 -1.44
CA THR A 336 -20.27 -11.58 -2.15
C THR A 336 -19.09 -11.30 -1.21
N SER A 337 -19.22 -11.45 0.11
CA SER A 337 -18.18 -11.04 1.08
C SER A 337 -16.83 -11.70 0.85
N LEU A 338 -16.80 -12.96 0.40
CA LEU A 338 -15.58 -13.66 -0.02
C LEU A 338 -14.98 -13.09 -1.30
N LEU A 339 -15.79 -12.72 -2.31
CA LEU A 339 -15.30 -12.01 -3.49
C LEU A 339 -14.74 -10.64 -3.10
N THR A 340 -15.43 -9.92 -2.21
CA THR A 340 -14.99 -8.61 -1.74
C THR A 340 -13.65 -8.70 -1.04
N ASN A 341 -13.48 -9.65 -0.11
CA ASN A 341 -12.20 -9.87 0.57
C ASN A 341 -11.11 -10.30 -0.43
N PHE A 342 -11.42 -11.20 -1.37
CA PHE A 342 -10.48 -11.69 -2.39
C PHE A 342 -9.96 -10.58 -3.31
N TYR A 343 -10.83 -9.81 -3.97
CA TYR A 343 -10.39 -8.73 -4.88
C TYR A 343 -9.78 -7.55 -4.14
N SER A 344 -10.22 -7.25 -2.91
CA SER A 344 -9.55 -6.26 -2.05
C SER A 344 -8.16 -6.70 -1.64
N ALA A 345 -7.94 -8.00 -1.40
CA ALA A 345 -6.61 -8.55 -1.17
C ALA A 345 -5.73 -8.41 -2.43
N ILE A 346 -6.21 -8.80 -3.62
CA ILE A 346 -5.45 -8.59 -4.87
C ILE A 346 -5.08 -7.11 -5.05
N TYR A 347 -6.03 -6.19 -4.85
CA TYR A 347 -5.81 -4.74 -4.89
C TYR A 347 -4.64 -4.32 -3.98
N ARG A 348 -4.64 -4.75 -2.70
CA ARG A 348 -3.59 -4.36 -1.74
C ARG A 348 -2.19 -4.88 -2.12
N THR A 349 -2.07 -6.03 -2.77
CA THR A 349 -0.77 -6.53 -3.29
C THR A 349 -0.13 -5.63 -4.35
N MET A 350 -0.86 -4.63 -4.86
CA MET A 350 -0.43 -3.69 -5.90
C MET A 350 -0.32 -2.23 -5.41
N ILE A 351 -0.35 -1.96 -4.12
CA ILE A 351 -0.26 -0.58 -3.58
C ILE A 351 1.19 -0.16 -3.31
N SER A 352 1.98 -1.13 -2.85
CA SER A 352 3.42 -1.03 -2.58
C SER A 352 4.09 -2.30 -3.16
N PRO A 353 5.36 -2.26 -3.57
CA PRO A 353 6.24 -1.08 -3.67
C PRO A 353 5.71 -0.02 -4.65
N GLN A 354 6.23 1.20 -4.55
CA GLN A 354 5.82 2.33 -5.39
C GLN A 354 6.72 2.43 -6.63
N ASN A 355 6.20 2.93 -7.75
CA ASN A 355 6.96 3.19 -8.97
C ASN A 355 7.31 4.68 -9.01
N TYR A 356 8.57 5.00 -8.77
CA TYR A 356 9.16 6.35 -8.82
C TYR A 356 10.07 6.48 -10.07
N THR A 357 9.74 5.81 -11.18
CA THR A 357 10.61 5.78 -12.37
C THR A 357 10.81 7.19 -12.96
N GLY A 358 12.07 7.65 -12.93
CA GLY A 358 12.44 9.03 -13.31
C GLY A 358 12.39 10.04 -12.15
N GLU A 359 11.93 9.65 -10.97
CA GLU A 359 11.96 10.41 -9.70
C GLU A 359 13.09 9.93 -8.76
N ASN A 360 14.17 9.34 -9.30
CA ASN A 360 15.35 8.99 -8.51
C ASN A 360 16.25 10.24 -8.32
N PRO A 361 16.49 10.71 -7.07
CA PRO A 361 17.38 11.84 -6.81
C PRO A 361 18.83 11.45 -6.51
N LEU A 362 19.14 10.14 -6.46
CA LEU A 362 20.41 9.60 -5.97
C LEU A 362 21.40 9.28 -7.10
N TRP A 363 20.92 8.81 -8.24
CA TRP A 363 21.72 8.57 -9.46
C TRP A 363 20.86 8.61 -10.73
N GLU A 364 21.49 8.86 -11.87
CA GLU A 364 20.83 8.79 -13.19
C GLU A 364 20.87 7.34 -13.73
N SER A 365 19.75 6.86 -14.25
CA SER A 365 19.63 5.52 -14.84
C SER A 365 18.53 5.44 -15.90
N THR A 366 18.59 4.42 -16.76
CA THR A 366 17.53 4.07 -17.73
C THR A 366 16.74 2.83 -17.32
N GLU A 367 17.02 2.27 -16.14
CA GLU A 367 16.24 1.20 -15.52
C GLU A 367 15.05 1.78 -14.73
N PRO A 368 13.95 1.03 -14.56
CA PRO A 368 12.89 1.37 -13.63
C PRO A 368 13.41 1.70 -12.22
N TYR A 369 12.76 2.65 -11.55
CA TYR A 369 13.06 2.97 -10.16
C TYR A 369 11.79 2.76 -9.33
N PHE A 370 11.71 1.63 -8.66
CA PHE A 370 10.67 1.31 -7.68
C PHE A 370 11.21 1.56 -6.28
N ASP A 371 10.35 2.03 -5.37
CA ASP A 371 10.60 2.58 -4.03
C ASP A 371 9.57 2.02 -2.99
N SER A 372 9.62 2.44 -1.72
CA SER A 372 8.75 1.94 -0.62
C SER A 372 8.61 0.41 -0.48
N PHE A 373 9.73 -0.34 -0.48
CA PHE A 373 9.70 -1.75 -0.06
C PHE A 373 9.85 -1.83 1.45
N TYR A 374 8.74 -1.67 2.13
CA TYR A 374 8.65 -1.87 3.56
C TYR A 374 8.83 -3.36 3.87
N CYS A 375 10.09 -3.75 4.12
CA CYS A 375 10.53 -5.11 4.44
C CYS A 375 10.18 -6.19 3.41
N ILE A 376 11.13 -6.47 2.51
CA ILE A 376 11.10 -7.67 1.66
C ILE A 376 11.01 -8.94 2.51
N TRP A 377 11.54 -8.94 3.74
CA TRP A 377 11.24 -9.90 4.81
C TRP A 377 9.80 -10.42 4.78
N ASP A 378 8.80 -9.54 4.59
CA ASP A 378 7.39 -9.93 4.43
C ASP A 378 7.03 -10.24 2.97
N ALA A 379 7.38 -9.36 2.04
CA ALA A 379 7.00 -9.49 0.64
C ALA A 379 7.50 -10.80 -0.03
N PHE A 380 8.67 -11.33 0.34
CA PHE A 380 9.22 -12.56 -0.26
C PHE A 380 8.39 -13.80 0.05
N ARG A 381 7.63 -13.78 1.15
CA ARG A 381 6.90 -14.95 1.67
C ARG A 381 5.68 -15.29 0.84
N SER A 382 4.99 -14.27 0.33
CA SER A 382 3.74 -14.43 -0.41
C SER A 382 3.53 -13.38 -1.50
N GLN A 383 3.89 -12.11 -1.31
CA GLN A 383 3.58 -11.05 -2.28
C GLN A 383 4.38 -11.19 -3.58
N LEU A 384 5.73 -11.21 -3.50
CA LEU A 384 6.57 -11.38 -4.68
C LEU A 384 6.27 -12.71 -5.41
N PRO A 385 6.07 -13.86 -4.71
CA PRO A 385 5.52 -15.07 -5.33
C PRO A 385 4.16 -14.86 -6.03
N PHE A 386 3.21 -14.14 -5.44
CA PHE A 386 1.89 -13.88 -6.05
C PHE A 386 2.01 -13.11 -7.36
N LEU A 387 2.84 -12.07 -7.37
CA LEU A 387 3.08 -11.25 -8.55
C LEU A 387 3.78 -12.04 -9.68
N THR A 388 4.48 -13.16 -9.42
CA THR A 388 5.00 -14.03 -10.51
C THR A 388 3.91 -14.66 -11.37
N ILE A 389 2.68 -14.75 -10.83
CA ILE A 389 1.52 -15.34 -11.52
C ILE A 389 0.64 -14.24 -12.12
N ILE A 390 0.28 -13.24 -11.30
CA ILE A 390 -0.77 -12.28 -11.65
C ILE A 390 -0.27 -10.97 -12.25
N ASP A 391 1.00 -10.61 -12.05
CA ASP A 391 1.59 -9.38 -12.60
C ASP A 391 3.10 -9.52 -12.89
N PRO A 392 3.52 -10.53 -13.67
CA PRO A 392 4.94 -10.81 -13.88
C PRO A 392 5.66 -9.68 -14.61
N PHE A 393 4.95 -8.75 -15.28
CA PHE A 393 5.55 -7.58 -15.92
C PHE A 393 5.94 -6.51 -14.90
N SER A 394 5.00 -6.00 -14.08
CA SER A 394 5.40 -5.02 -13.06
C SER A 394 6.24 -5.66 -11.96
N LEU A 395 6.08 -6.97 -11.70
CA LEU A 395 7.10 -7.69 -10.95
C LEU A 395 8.44 -7.69 -11.67
N SER A 396 8.53 -7.83 -13.01
CA SER A 396 9.80 -7.69 -13.75
C SER A 396 10.44 -6.29 -13.66
N GLU A 397 9.63 -5.25 -13.42
CA GLU A 397 10.08 -3.85 -13.29
C GLU A 397 10.41 -3.45 -11.85
N MET A 398 9.66 -3.95 -10.86
CA MET A 398 10.16 -4.05 -9.48
C MET A 398 11.47 -4.79 -9.53
N ILE A 399 11.51 -5.99 -10.12
CA ILE A 399 12.70 -6.77 -10.43
C ILE A 399 13.72 -5.98 -11.25
N ARG A 400 13.47 -4.73 -11.67
CA ARG A 400 14.44 -3.77 -12.20
C ARG A 400 14.76 -2.50 -11.33
N SER A 401 14.68 -2.51 -9.96
CA SER A 401 15.20 -1.43 -9.04
C SER A 401 16.30 -1.70 -7.91
N LEU A 402 16.54 -2.94 -7.39
CA LEU A 402 17.55 -3.45 -6.38
C LEU A 402 18.98 -3.57 -6.96
N LEU A 403 19.17 -3.87 -8.25
CA LEU A 403 20.45 -4.21 -8.86
C LEU A 403 21.12 -2.97 -9.41
N ASP A 404 20.34 -2.02 -9.90
CA ASP A 404 20.85 -0.69 -10.23
C ASP A 404 21.07 0.10 -8.93
N THR A 405 20.19 -0.07 -7.93
CA THR A 405 20.54 0.16 -6.51
C THR A 405 21.88 -0.49 -6.14
N TYR A 406 22.08 -1.78 -6.34
CA TYR A 406 23.31 -2.51 -5.98
C TYR A 406 24.53 -2.08 -6.80
N LYS A 407 24.38 -1.75 -8.09
CA LYS A 407 25.43 -1.17 -8.94
C LYS A 407 25.95 0.15 -8.37
N HIS A 408 25.09 0.92 -7.70
CA HIS A 408 25.42 2.26 -7.16
C HIS A 408 25.69 2.26 -5.63
N ILE A 409 25.13 1.32 -4.87
CA ILE A 409 25.18 1.25 -3.39
C ILE A 409 25.99 0.04 -2.87
N GLY A 410 26.11 -1.03 -3.65
CA GLY A 410 26.87 -2.25 -3.32
C GLY A 410 26.10 -3.36 -2.60
N TRP A 411 24.83 -3.14 -2.23
CA TRP A 411 24.05 -4.08 -1.41
C TRP A 411 22.60 -4.27 -1.90
N LEU A 412 22.04 -5.44 -1.55
CA LEU A 412 20.60 -5.64 -1.45
C LEU A 412 20.24 -5.48 0.04
N PRO A 413 19.26 -4.65 0.41
CA PRO A 413 18.74 -4.53 1.78
C PRO A 413 17.46 -5.37 1.98
N ASP A 414 17.15 -5.64 3.25
CA ASP A 414 15.95 -6.38 3.66
C ASP A 414 14.73 -5.45 3.78
N CYS A 415 14.87 -4.31 4.46
CA CYS A 415 13.84 -3.27 4.55
C CYS A 415 14.38 -1.96 3.95
N ARG A 416 13.89 -1.54 2.78
CA ARG A 416 14.29 -0.27 2.16
C ARG A 416 13.24 0.29 1.22
N MET A 417 13.13 1.60 1.25
CA MET A 417 12.51 2.39 0.19
C MET A 417 13.36 2.33 -1.14
N SER A 418 13.34 1.20 -1.93
CA SER A 418 13.68 0.94 -3.41
C SER A 418 14.50 -0.31 -3.91
N LEU A 419 14.02 -1.25 -4.81
CA LEU A 419 14.47 -2.71 -5.03
C LEU A 419 13.93 -3.54 -6.34
N TYR A 420 14.32 -4.48 -7.34
CA TYR A 420 15.17 -5.53 -8.21
C TYR A 420 15.23 -7.10 -7.90
N TRP A 421 15.36 -8.01 -8.90
CA TRP A 421 16.39 -9.10 -8.85
C TRP A 421 17.09 -9.38 -10.22
N GLN A 422 18.11 -10.26 -10.27
CA GLN A 422 18.86 -10.80 -11.46
C GLN A 422 20.38 -10.49 -11.61
N LEU A 423 20.98 -9.81 -10.62
CA LEU A 423 22.35 -10.03 -10.10
C LEU A 423 22.25 -10.80 -8.77
N ALA A 424 21.08 -11.40 -8.53
CA ALA A 424 20.62 -11.89 -7.25
C ALA A 424 21.55 -12.92 -6.63
N TYR A 425 22.19 -13.76 -7.45
CA TYR A 425 23.10 -14.78 -6.95
C TYR A 425 24.38 -14.16 -6.36
N GLU A 426 25.05 -13.26 -7.08
CA GLU A 426 26.27 -12.60 -6.58
C GLU A 426 25.97 -11.71 -5.37
N ALA A 427 24.79 -11.12 -5.32
CA ALA A 427 24.40 -10.25 -4.22
C ALA A 427 23.85 -11.02 -3.00
N VAL A 428 23.20 -12.18 -3.17
CA VAL A 428 22.90 -13.13 -2.07
C VAL A 428 24.17 -13.80 -1.56
N VAL A 429 25.16 -14.05 -2.41
CA VAL A 429 26.50 -14.46 -1.97
C VAL A 429 27.17 -13.33 -1.19
N ASN A 430 27.09 -12.07 -1.64
CA ASN A 430 27.64 -10.94 -0.89
C ASN A 430 26.97 -10.77 0.49
N ASP A 431 25.64 -10.93 0.56
CA ASP A 431 24.84 -10.91 1.78
C ASP A 431 25.14 -12.08 2.74
N ALA A 432 25.37 -13.29 2.22
CA ALA A 432 25.75 -14.46 3.02
C ALA A 432 27.23 -14.44 3.47
N GLU A 433 28.10 -13.78 2.70
CA GLU A 433 29.55 -13.82 2.92
C GLU A 433 30.14 -12.60 3.63
N ASN A 434 29.60 -11.39 3.41
CA ASN A 434 30.18 -10.13 3.86
C ASN A 434 29.20 -9.36 4.76
N GLU A 435 29.65 -8.99 5.95
CA GLU A 435 28.82 -8.31 6.95
C GLU A 435 28.86 -6.77 6.76
N PRO A 436 27.71 -6.09 6.61
CA PRO A 436 27.63 -4.64 6.52
C PRO A 436 27.65 -3.99 7.91
N LEU A 437 27.84 -2.66 7.94
CA LEU A 437 28.06 -1.93 9.19
C LEU A 437 26.78 -1.78 10.04
N ASP A 438 25.59 -1.74 9.42
CA ASP A 438 24.29 -1.72 10.12
C ASP A 438 23.33 -2.79 9.57
N TRP A 439 23.36 -3.98 10.17
CA TRP A 439 22.49 -5.10 9.78
C TRP A 439 21.02 -4.94 10.21
N SER A 440 20.64 -3.78 10.73
CA SER A 440 19.22 -3.43 10.94
C SER A 440 18.54 -2.98 9.64
N ASN A 441 19.35 -2.59 8.64
CA ASN A 441 18.91 -1.93 7.41
C ASN A 441 19.52 -2.59 6.16
N GLU A 442 20.76 -3.08 6.25
CA GLU A 442 21.54 -3.66 5.15
C GLU A 442 21.85 -5.14 5.44
N GLY A 443 21.48 -6.06 4.54
CA GLY A 443 21.91 -7.48 4.57
C GLY A 443 21.83 -8.25 5.90
N ARG A 444 22.74 -9.23 6.09
CA ARG A 444 22.89 -10.08 7.28
C ARG A 444 24.00 -9.62 8.23
N GLY A 445 23.81 -9.81 9.53
CA GLY A 445 24.84 -9.60 10.55
C GLY A 445 24.87 -10.68 11.63
N GLY A 446 25.99 -10.76 12.35
CA GLY A 446 26.41 -11.93 13.13
C GLY A 446 26.97 -13.05 12.24
N LEU A 447 27.54 -12.72 11.07
CA LEU A 447 28.05 -13.69 10.11
C LEU A 447 29.30 -14.42 10.60
N MET A 448 30.11 -13.78 11.46
CA MET A 448 31.23 -14.48 12.11
C MET A 448 30.75 -15.65 12.96
N SER A 449 29.73 -15.44 13.80
CA SER A 449 29.14 -16.50 14.62
C SER A 449 28.38 -17.52 13.76
N TRP A 450 27.59 -17.07 12.77
CA TRP A 450 26.90 -17.96 11.81
C TRP A 450 27.88 -18.94 11.15
N LYS A 451 29.00 -18.44 10.59
CA LYS A 451 30.02 -19.25 9.90
C LYS A 451 30.91 -20.08 10.83
N ALA A 452 31.00 -19.75 12.12
CA ALA A 452 31.85 -20.46 13.08
C ALA A 452 31.09 -21.48 13.94
N LEU A 453 29.77 -21.35 14.06
CA LEU A 453 28.94 -22.11 15.01
C LEU A 453 27.71 -22.78 14.36
N ASP A 454 27.39 -22.48 13.10
CA ASP A 454 26.13 -22.83 12.41
C ASP A 454 24.85 -22.25 13.08
N TYR A 455 24.99 -21.24 13.94
CA TYR A 455 23.89 -20.46 14.54
C TYR A 455 24.38 -19.12 15.09
N ILE A 456 23.46 -18.19 15.37
CA ILE A 456 23.74 -16.90 16.00
C ILE A 456 23.42 -16.98 17.52
N PRO A 457 24.41 -16.77 18.41
CA PRO A 457 24.20 -16.70 19.86
C PRO A 457 23.15 -15.68 20.31
N TYR A 458 22.62 -15.84 21.52
CA TYR A 458 21.87 -14.78 22.20
C TYR A 458 22.85 -13.82 22.88
N LEU A 459 22.67 -12.51 22.68
CA LEU A 459 23.66 -11.47 23.02
C LEU A 459 25.02 -11.71 22.36
N ASP A 460 24.98 -12.07 21.08
CA ASP A 460 26.17 -12.15 20.24
C ASP A 460 26.90 -10.80 20.20
N TYR A 461 28.23 -10.82 20.30
CA TYR A 461 29.07 -9.63 20.29
C TYR A 461 29.89 -9.62 19.01
N ASP A 462 29.37 -8.94 17.99
CA ASP A 462 30.16 -8.60 16.81
C ASP A 462 30.85 -7.24 17.01
N TYR A 463 31.96 -7.05 16.28
CA TYR A 463 32.75 -5.83 16.25
C TYR A 463 32.94 -5.28 14.82
N LEU A 464 32.45 -5.99 13.80
CA LEU A 464 32.47 -5.60 12.40
C LEU A 464 31.31 -4.66 12.05
N GLY A 465 30.14 -4.91 12.63
CA GLY A 465 28.91 -4.11 12.46
C GLY A 465 28.15 -3.87 13.76
N PHE A 466 26.97 -3.27 13.65
CA PHE A 466 25.98 -3.16 14.72
C PHE A 466 24.56 -3.44 14.22
N GLY A 467 23.64 -3.68 15.14
CA GLY A 467 22.22 -3.77 14.82
C GLY A 467 21.38 -4.45 15.90
N THR A 468 20.30 -5.11 15.49
CA THR A 468 19.36 -5.72 16.45
C THR A 468 19.93 -6.99 17.10
N ASN A 469 20.51 -6.85 18.29
CA ASN A 469 21.07 -7.94 19.11
C ASN A 469 20.03 -8.90 19.73
N SER A 470 18.74 -8.72 19.43
CA SER A 470 17.68 -9.67 19.77
C SER A 470 17.35 -10.59 18.58
N ARG A 471 16.27 -11.40 18.69
CA ARG A 471 15.77 -12.28 17.63
C ARG A 471 16.80 -13.28 17.04
N SER A 472 17.88 -13.61 17.75
CA SER A 472 18.96 -14.45 17.20
C SER A 472 18.51 -15.86 16.78
N ILE A 473 17.51 -16.43 17.47
CA ILE A 473 16.86 -17.69 17.05
C ILE A 473 16.11 -17.52 15.73
N SER A 474 15.38 -16.41 15.54
CA SER A 474 14.69 -16.12 14.27
C SER A 474 15.69 -15.91 13.14
N ARG A 475 16.72 -15.07 13.35
CA ARG A 475 17.80 -14.84 12.37
C ARG A 475 18.52 -16.14 12.01
N THR A 476 18.84 -16.99 13.00
CA THR A 476 19.39 -18.33 12.76
C THR A 476 18.48 -19.16 11.85
N LEU A 477 17.17 -19.20 12.10
CA LEU A 477 16.20 -19.98 11.31
C LEU A 477 15.94 -19.39 9.92
N GLU A 478 16.04 -18.08 9.76
CA GLU A 478 15.83 -17.36 8.49
C GLU A 478 17.08 -17.43 7.61
N TYR A 479 18.28 -17.30 8.18
CA TYR A 479 19.54 -17.57 7.46
C TYR A 479 19.60 -19.05 7.08
N SER A 480 19.24 -19.97 7.99
CA SER A 480 19.04 -21.40 7.66
C SER A 480 18.05 -21.58 6.49
N TYR A 481 16.92 -20.87 6.48
CA TYR A 481 15.93 -21.01 5.40
C TYR A 481 16.50 -20.54 4.05
N ASN A 482 17.15 -19.38 4.04
CA ASN A 482 17.78 -18.79 2.86
C ASN A 482 18.92 -19.66 2.30
N ASP A 483 19.61 -20.40 3.17
CA ASP A 483 20.80 -21.18 2.80
C ASP A 483 20.50 -22.68 2.53
N PHE A 484 19.35 -23.23 2.97
CA PHE A 484 19.11 -24.70 3.02
C PHE A 484 18.10 -25.29 2.00
N PHE A 485 17.08 -24.54 1.58
CA PHE A 485 16.06 -24.94 0.59
C PHE A 485 15.62 -26.44 0.50
N THR A 486 14.96 -27.00 1.52
CA THR A 486 13.85 -27.99 1.33
C THR A 486 13.17 -28.40 2.64
N LEU A 487 11.86 -28.72 2.61
CA LEU A 487 11.19 -29.84 3.32
C LEU A 487 9.63 -29.73 3.23
N PRO A 488 8.88 -30.84 3.01
CA PRO A 488 7.41 -30.80 2.96
C PRO A 488 6.66 -31.57 4.07
N ALA A 489 5.68 -30.93 4.71
CA ALA A 489 4.65 -31.55 5.55
C ALA A 489 3.24 -31.05 5.14
N PRO A 490 2.39 -31.86 4.45
CA PRO A 490 1.16 -31.32 3.83
C PRO A 490 -0.13 -31.10 4.68
N PRO A 491 -0.77 -32.11 5.32
CA PRO A 491 -2.24 -32.03 5.52
C PRO A 491 -2.74 -31.00 6.55
N LEU A 492 -2.04 -30.86 7.68
CA LEU A 492 -2.51 -30.03 8.81
C LEU A 492 -2.51 -28.51 8.51
N SER A 493 -1.78 -28.07 7.49
CA SER A 493 -1.72 -26.65 7.10
C SER A 493 -2.99 -26.21 6.38
N ALA A 494 -3.58 -27.08 5.57
CA ALA A 494 -4.82 -26.84 4.84
C ALA A 494 -6.02 -26.63 5.79
N ALA A 495 -6.21 -27.55 6.75
CA ALA A 495 -7.25 -27.41 7.77
C ALA A 495 -7.08 -26.17 8.67
N ARG A 496 -5.84 -25.66 8.81
CA ARG A 496 -5.55 -24.38 9.48
C ARG A 496 -5.92 -23.17 8.62
N ALA A 497 -5.63 -23.17 7.32
CA ALA A 497 -6.01 -22.08 6.42
C ALA A 497 -7.55 -21.91 6.36
N HIS A 498 -8.28 -23.03 6.22
CA HIS A 498 -9.75 -23.08 6.26
C HIS A 498 -10.35 -22.65 7.61
N PHE A 499 -9.57 -22.66 8.70
CA PHE A 499 -9.98 -22.09 9.98
C PHE A 499 -9.64 -20.58 10.06
N TYR A 500 -8.38 -20.22 9.81
CA TYR A 500 -7.86 -18.87 10.04
C TYR A 500 -8.38 -17.84 9.03
N ILE A 501 -8.59 -18.19 7.76
CA ILE A 501 -9.09 -17.22 6.78
C ILE A 501 -10.50 -16.75 7.17
N PRO A 502 -11.52 -17.61 7.38
CA PRO A 502 -12.85 -17.14 7.78
C PRO A 502 -12.92 -16.56 9.21
N SER A 503 -11.97 -16.87 10.10
CA SER A 503 -11.98 -16.37 11.49
C SER A 503 -11.23 -15.05 11.71
N HIS A 504 -10.37 -14.63 10.76
CA HIS A 504 -9.54 -13.42 10.89
C HIS A 504 -9.56 -12.48 9.70
N PHE A 505 -9.96 -12.94 8.51
CA PHE A 505 -10.02 -12.12 7.31
C PHE A 505 -11.47 -11.97 6.86
N ASN A 506 -11.99 -10.74 6.85
CA ASN A 506 -13.38 -10.48 6.44
C ASN A 506 -13.53 -9.09 5.78
N ALA A 507 -14.74 -8.73 5.36
CA ALA A 507 -15.00 -7.51 4.59
C ALA A 507 -15.25 -6.23 5.42
N SER A 508 -15.07 -6.26 6.75
CA SER A 508 -15.17 -5.08 7.63
C SER A 508 -13.93 -4.18 7.58
N THR A 509 -14.03 -2.99 8.17
CA THR A 509 -12.91 -2.07 8.43
C THR A 509 -11.80 -2.74 9.26
N THR A 510 -12.22 -3.50 10.28
CA THR A 510 -11.40 -4.39 11.13
C THR A 510 -11.07 -5.74 10.49
N GLY A 511 -11.14 -5.84 9.16
CA GLY A 511 -11.11 -7.09 8.41
C GLY A 511 -9.76 -7.80 8.33
N LEU A 512 -8.74 -7.33 9.06
CA LEU A 512 -7.39 -7.90 9.14
C LEU A 512 -6.99 -8.13 10.62
N PRO A 513 -6.21 -9.16 10.95
CA PRO A 513 -5.78 -9.46 12.32
C PRO A 513 -4.54 -8.66 12.79
N GLY A 514 -4.07 -7.70 11.99
CA GLY A 514 -2.88 -6.88 12.18
C GLY A 514 -2.53 -6.19 10.85
N ASN A 515 -1.36 -5.55 10.79
CA ASN A 515 -0.78 -4.93 9.59
C ASN A 515 -1.04 -5.75 8.30
N ASP A 516 -1.24 -5.07 7.17
CA ASP A 516 -1.25 -5.74 5.86
C ASP A 516 0.17 -6.01 5.30
N ASP A 517 1.20 -5.38 5.90
CA ASP A 517 2.65 -5.48 5.62
C ASP A 517 2.95 -5.37 4.11
N THR A 518 2.60 -4.20 3.54
CA THR A 518 2.67 -3.87 2.09
C THR A 518 1.98 -4.85 1.13
N GLY A 519 1.07 -5.66 1.65
CA GLY A 519 0.32 -6.64 0.87
C GLY A 519 0.76 -8.08 1.10
N ALA A 520 1.72 -8.37 1.99
CA ALA A 520 2.09 -9.75 2.32
C ALA A 520 0.92 -10.54 2.95
N MET A 521 0.15 -9.91 3.83
CA MET A 521 -1.07 -10.50 4.41
C MET A 521 -2.21 -10.60 3.40
N ALA A 522 -2.32 -9.62 2.50
CA ALA A 522 -3.24 -9.68 1.37
C ALA A 522 -2.92 -10.86 0.42
N SER A 523 -1.68 -11.03 -0.04
CA SER A 523 -1.29 -12.17 -0.87
C SER A 523 -1.44 -13.50 -0.14
N PHE A 524 -1.22 -13.56 1.18
CA PHE A 524 -1.51 -14.75 1.98
C PHE A 524 -2.99 -15.13 1.94
N ALA A 525 -3.89 -14.16 2.07
CA ALA A 525 -5.33 -14.36 2.00
C ALA A 525 -5.77 -14.78 0.58
N ALA A 526 -5.33 -14.06 -0.45
CA ALA A 526 -5.66 -14.35 -1.84
C ALA A 526 -5.21 -15.76 -2.27
N PHE A 527 -3.96 -16.14 -1.97
CA PHE A 527 -3.46 -17.49 -2.20
C PHE A 527 -4.31 -18.56 -1.50
N SER A 528 -4.57 -18.37 -0.20
CA SER A 528 -5.37 -19.31 0.59
C SER A 528 -6.79 -19.49 0.03
N MET A 529 -7.41 -18.43 -0.49
CA MET A 529 -8.72 -18.49 -1.16
C MET A 529 -8.68 -19.17 -2.54
N MET A 530 -7.53 -19.12 -3.24
CA MET A 530 -7.30 -19.91 -4.45
C MET A 530 -7.00 -21.39 -4.17
N GLY A 531 -6.93 -21.80 -2.90
CA GLY A 531 -6.55 -23.15 -2.50
C GLY A 531 -5.09 -23.50 -2.84
N LEU A 532 -4.21 -22.50 -2.96
CA LEU A 532 -2.80 -22.65 -3.31
C LEU A 532 -1.90 -21.87 -2.35
N PHE A 533 -0.67 -22.30 -2.09
CA PHE A 533 0.28 -21.47 -1.32
C PHE A 533 1.75 -21.71 -1.74
N PRO A 534 2.58 -20.66 -1.89
CA PRO A 534 4.00 -20.80 -2.25
C PRO A 534 4.82 -21.59 -1.21
N ASN A 535 5.91 -22.19 -1.66
CA ASN A 535 7.08 -22.45 -0.82
C ASN A 535 8.26 -21.71 -1.49
N PRO A 536 8.53 -20.43 -1.14
CA PRO A 536 9.41 -19.56 -1.93
C PRO A 536 10.79 -20.15 -2.25
N GLY A 537 11.28 -19.88 -3.46
CA GLY A 537 12.58 -20.34 -3.97
C GLY A 537 12.65 -21.80 -4.48
N GLN A 538 11.61 -22.62 -4.29
CA GLN A 538 11.68 -24.06 -4.60
C GLN A 538 11.08 -24.41 -5.98
N ASN A 539 11.88 -24.24 -7.04
CA ASN A 539 11.50 -24.66 -8.40
C ASN A 539 11.98 -26.10 -8.72
N GLU A 540 13.19 -26.49 -8.29
CA GLU A 540 13.69 -27.86 -8.42
C GLU A 540 13.32 -28.74 -7.21
N SER A 541 13.40 -30.06 -7.35
CA SER A 541 12.94 -31.09 -6.38
C SER A 541 11.44 -31.14 -6.05
N GLY A 542 10.65 -30.12 -6.44
CA GLY A 542 9.20 -30.20 -6.59
C GLY A 542 8.39 -29.90 -5.32
N VAL A 543 8.41 -28.64 -4.88
CA VAL A 543 7.41 -28.04 -3.97
C VAL A 543 7.21 -26.56 -4.34
N GLY A 544 6.75 -26.26 -5.56
CA GLY A 544 6.48 -24.86 -5.97
C GLY A 544 5.29 -24.28 -5.23
N TRP A 545 4.11 -24.90 -5.43
CA TRP A 545 2.83 -24.45 -4.86
C TRP A 545 2.13 -25.63 -4.20
N ARG A 546 1.76 -25.50 -2.92
CA ARG A 546 0.98 -26.51 -2.19
C ARG A 546 -0.49 -26.37 -2.53
N ILE A 547 -1.20 -27.49 -2.70
CA ILE A 547 -2.67 -27.49 -2.80
C ILE A 547 -3.25 -27.54 -1.38
N GLY A 548 -4.10 -26.57 -1.05
CA GLY A 548 -4.63 -26.28 0.29
C GLY A 548 -5.92 -27.03 0.67
N GLU A 549 -6.34 -28.03 -0.10
CA GLU A 549 -7.61 -28.73 0.12
C GLU A 549 -7.46 -30.05 0.87
N TYR A 550 -7.63 -30.03 2.20
CA TYR A 550 -7.61 -31.23 3.06
C TYR A 550 -8.83 -32.14 2.83
N LEU A 551 -9.90 -31.61 2.24
CA LEU A 551 -11.11 -32.34 1.86
C LEU A 551 -11.06 -32.89 0.43
N CYS A 552 -9.92 -32.77 -0.27
CA CYS A 552 -9.77 -33.26 -1.64
C CYS A 552 -9.90 -34.79 -1.71
N ALA A 553 -11.02 -35.29 -2.21
CA ALA A 553 -11.27 -36.70 -2.49
C ALA A 553 -10.69 -37.14 -3.84
N LYS A 554 -10.59 -36.22 -4.81
CA LYS A 554 -9.94 -36.44 -6.12
C LYS A 554 -9.37 -35.12 -6.66
N CYS A 555 -8.06 -35.08 -6.86
CA CYS A 555 -7.37 -34.03 -7.59
C CYS A 555 -7.09 -34.49 -9.03
N VAL A 556 -7.21 -33.57 -9.99
CA VAL A 556 -6.90 -33.79 -11.41
C VAL A 556 -6.12 -32.59 -11.94
N VAL A 557 -5.09 -32.83 -12.75
CA VAL A 557 -4.42 -31.80 -13.55
C VAL A 557 -4.52 -32.21 -15.01
N ASP A 558 -5.08 -31.35 -15.86
CA ASP A 558 -5.30 -31.59 -17.30
C ASP A 558 -5.96 -32.95 -17.62
N GLY A 559 -7.01 -33.31 -16.87
CA GLY A 559 -7.69 -34.61 -16.98
C GLY A 559 -6.94 -35.80 -16.35
N VAL A 560 -5.68 -35.61 -15.91
CA VAL A 560 -4.82 -36.67 -15.35
C VAL A 560 -4.91 -36.77 -13.83
N ARG A 561 -5.03 -38.02 -13.35
CA ARG A 561 -4.72 -38.55 -12.00
C ARG A 561 -3.64 -37.84 -11.17
N TRP A 562 -3.90 -36.68 -10.56
CA TRP A 562 -2.91 -36.03 -9.69
C TRP A 562 -2.95 -36.60 -8.26
N ASN A 563 -1.79 -36.98 -7.72
CA ASN A 563 -1.65 -37.58 -6.38
C ASN A 563 -0.53 -36.92 -5.55
N LYS A 564 -0.07 -35.72 -5.95
CA LYS A 564 0.86 -34.87 -5.20
C LYS A 564 0.06 -33.76 -4.51
N SER A 565 0.41 -33.41 -3.29
CA SER A 565 -0.13 -32.23 -2.59
C SER A 565 0.47 -30.90 -3.10
N TRP A 566 0.96 -30.86 -4.34
CA TRP A 566 1.66 -29.72 -4.92
C TRP A 566 1.62 -29.73 -6.45
N ILE A 567 1.78 -28.55 -7.04
CA ILE A 567 2.03 -28.27 -8.46
C ILE A 567 3.32 -27.43 -8.58
N GLY A 568 4.05 -27.53 -9.68
CA GLY A 568 5.18 -26.65 -9.96
C GLY A 568 4.71 -25.37 -10.67
N HIS A 569 5.62 -24.41 -10.88
CA HIS A 569 5.26 -23.14 -11.52
C HIS A 569 4.90 -23.29 -13.01
N GLU A 570 5.30 -24.41 -13.64
CA GLU A 570 4.86 -24.79 -15.00
C GLU A 570 3.34 -24.94 -15.14
N PHE A 571 2.60 -25.05 -14.03
CA PHE A 571 1.14 -25.01 -14.04
C PHE A 571 0.60 -23.69 -14.62
N PHE A 572 1.20 -22.57 -14.24
CA PHE A 572 0.75 -21.24 -14.66
C PHE A 572 1.29 -20.89 -16.05
N THR A 573 2.59 -21.12 -16.30
CA THR A 573 3.23 -20.72 -17.56
C THR A 573 2.82 -21.56 -18.77
N GLU A 574 2.31 -22.78 -18.58
CA GLU A 574 1.75 -23.62 -19.65
C GLU A 574 0.21 -23.59 -19.71
N GLY A 575 -0.47 -22.83 -18.83
CA GLY A 575 -1.93 -22.64 -18.87
C GLY A 575 -2.78 -23.86 -18.49
N LYS A 576 -2.42 -24.55 -17.40
CA LYS A 576 -3.03 -25.84 -17.00
C LYS A 576 -4.34 -25.69 -16.23
N THR A 577 -5.14 -26.75 -16.22
CA THR A 577 -6.40 -26.85 -15.46
C THR A 577 -6.22 -27.73 -14.23
N LEU A 578 -6.63 -27.23 -13.06
CA LEU A 578 -6.70 -27.98 -11.80
C LEU A 578 -8.17 -28.24 -11.44
N GLU A 579 -8.59 -29.50 -11.40
CA GLU A 579 -9.93 -29.88 -10.89
C GLU A 579 -9.79 -30.48 -9.49
N LEU A 580 -10.54 -29.93 -8.52
CA LEU A 580 -10.60 -30.43 -7.14
C LEU A 580 -12.02 -30.91 -6.82
N VAL A 581 -12.17 -32.20 -6.53
CA VAL A 581 -13.41 -32.77 -6.01
C VAL A 581 -13.27 -32.86 -4.49
N LEU A 582 -14.05 -32.05 -3.78
CA LEU A 582 -14.11 -32.04 -2.32
C LEU A 582 -15.12 -33.09 -1.80
N GLY A 583 -14.95 -33.52 -0.56
CA GLY A 583 -15.90 -34.38 0.18
C GLY A 583 -15.97 -34.01 1.66
N ASP A 584 -16.89 -34.63 2.40
CA ASP A 584 -17.22 -34.21 3.77
C ASP A 584 -16.18 -34.65 4.84
N THR A 585 -15.13 -35.39 4.44
CA THR A 585 -14.08 -35.94 5.32
C THR A 585 -12.72 -35.95 4.63
N GLU A 586 -11.63 -35.91 5.41
CA GLU A 586 -10.25 -36.14 4.95
C GLU A 586 -10.13 -37.46 4.16
N SER A 587 -9.25 -37.50 3.15
CA SER A 587 -9.09 -38.65 2.24
C SER A 587 -7.63 -39.13 2.18
N ASP A 588 -7.37 -40.35 1.68
CA ASP A 588 -6.01 -40.91 1.50
C ASP A 588 -5.10 -40.10 0.54
N TRP A 589 -5.60 -39.02 -0.07
CA TRP A 589 -4.88 -38.21 -1.04
C TRP A 589 -3.69 -37.45 -0.42
N GLY A 590 -2.51 -37.56 -1.04
CA GLY A 590 -1.28 -36.92 -0.54
C GLY A 590 -0.54 -37.66 0.59
N HIS A 591 -1.14 -38.66 1.25
CA HIS A 591 -0.54 -39.35 2.41
C HIS A 591 0.66 -40.29 2.08
N LYS A 592 1.07 -40.42 0.81
CA LYS A 592 2.17 -41.32 0.39
C LYS A 592 3.55 -40.73 0.71
N LYS A 593 4.18 -41.22 1.78
CA LYS A 593 5.61 -40.99 2.06
C LYS A 593 6.47 -41.37 0.85
N ARG A 594 7.30 -40.44 0.35
CA ARG A 594 8.45 -40.77 -0.50
C ARG A 594 9.53 -41.42 0.35
N ILE A 595 9.97 -42.62 -0.03
CA ILE A 595 11.23 -43.17 0.45
C ILE A 595 12.32 -42.61 -0.47
N TYR A 596 13.01 -41.57 -0.02
CA TYR A 596 14.26 -41.16 -0.66
C TYR A 596 15.34 -42.18 -0.29
N ARG A 597 15.80 -42.96 -1.27
CA ARG A 597 17.14 -43.56 -1.17
C ARG A 597 18.14 -42.46 -1.51
N LEU A 598 18.96 -42.09 -0.54
CA LEU A 598 20.28 -41.55 -0.80
C LEU A 598 21.06 -42.63 -1.57
N VAL A 599 21.78 -42.23 -2.61
CA VAL A 599 22.65 -43.05 -3.47
C VAL A 599 23.95 -42.28 -3.65
#